data_AF-C4GG07-F1
#
_entry.id   AF-C4GG07-F1
#
_cell.length_a   1.000
_cell.length_b   1.000
_cell.length_c   1.000
_cell.angle_alpha   90.00
_cell.angle_beta   90.00
_cell.angle_gamma   90.00
#
_symmetry.space_group_name_H-M   'P 1'
#
loop_
_entity.id
_entity.type
_entity.pdbx_description
1 polymer ?
#
loop_
_entity_poly.entity_id
_entity_poly.type
_entity_poly.pdbx_seq_one_letter_code
_entity_poly.pdbx_strand_id
1 'polypeptide(L)'
;MHLAGATFPQTMPNPRHAKWWTDSVQQLIPHLEPQDAQLLQDEIAYLAQHPDTDLPSGIIHADLFKDNVLLNGDQVAGFIDFYYACNGSFVYDIAIAINDWARTANNHIDPTLQHAFLNGYQSIRRLTPAEQDYLPTAYRAGCVRFWVSRLLDYHFPAEGEMTFIKDPNVFRNLLLAYRSA
;
A
#
# COMPACT_ATOMS: atom_id res chain seq x y z
N MET A 1 -7.85 -11.56 9.38
CA MET A 1 -8.05 -10.17 9.85
C MET A 1 -9.35 -9.57 9.31
N HIS A 2 -9.50 -9.37 7.99
CA HIS A 2 -10.69 -8.71 7.41
C HIS A 2 -12.04 -9.28 7.88
N LEU A 3 -12.18 -10.62 7.92
CA LEU A 3 -13.40 -11.26 8.44
C LEU A 3 -13.59 -11.04 9.95
N ALA A 4 -12.51 -11.08 10.72
CA ALA A 4 -12.55 -10.90 12.18
C ALA A 4 -12.90 -9.44 12.56
N GLY A 5 -12.50 -8.47 11.73
CA GLY A 5 -12.83 -7.06 11.90
C GLY A 5 -14.27 -6.70 11.52
N ALA A 6 -15.04 -7.60 10.90
CA ALA A 6 -16.39 -7.30 10.41
C ALA A 6 -17.39 -6.92 11.50
N THR A 7 -17.14 -7.32 12.76
CA THR A 7 -18.00 -7.03 13.91
C THR A 7 -17.49 -5.88 14.78
N PHE A 8 -16.36 -5.27 14.43
CA PHE A 8 -15.82 -4.15 15.19
C PHE A 8 -16.63 -2.87 14.90
N PRO A 9 -17.13 -2.18 15.94
CA PRO A 9 -18.16 -1.16 15.76
C PRO A 9 -17.62 0.22 15.37
N GLN A 10 -16.32 0.47 15.57
CA GLN A 10 -15.75 1.79 15.29
C GLN A 10 -15.34 1.91 13.83
N THR A 11 -15.43 3.13 13.32
CA THR A 11 -15.01 3.47 11.96
C THR A 11 -13.98 4.58 11.97
N MET A 12 -13.03 4.49 11.04
CA MET A 12 -12.01 5.51 10.81
C MET A 12 -11.77 5.62 9.30
N PRO A 13 -12.02 6.77 8.67
CA PRO A 13 -11.67 6.98 7.27
C PRO A 13 -10.16 6.79 7.04
N ASN A 14 -9.78 6.23 5.90
CA ASN A 14 -8.36 6.01 5.58
C ASN A 14 -7.59 7.34 5.49
N PRO A 15 -6.64 7.61 6.42
CA PRO A 15 -5.93 8.90 6.47
C PRO A 15 -4.82 9.01 5.43
N ARG A 16 -4.47 7.92 4.72
CA ARG A 16 -3.34 7.85 3.77
C ARG A 16 -3.80 7.44 2.37
N HIS A 17 -4.97 7.93 1.94
CA HIS A 17 -5.57 7.62 0.64
C HIS A 17 -5.71 8.86 -0.27
N ALA A 18 -6.52 8.76 -1.33
CA ALA A 18 -6.71 9.75 -2.40
C ALA A 18 -6.67 11.24 -2.00
N LYS A 19 -7.39 11.64 -0.94
CA LYS A 19 -7.34 13.03 -0.45
C LYS A 19 -5.94 13.41 0.03
N TRP A 20 -5.34 12.56 0.86
CA TRP A 20 -4.00 12.80 1.39
C TRP A 20 -2.94 12.78 0.30
N TRP A 21 -3.04 11.91 -0.71
CA TRP A 21 -2.14 11.95 -1.87
C TRP A 21 -2.25 13.27 -2.63
N THR A 22 -3.47 13.70 -2.93
CA THR A 22 -3.74 14.97 -3.65
C THR A 22 -3.23 16.19 -2.87
N ASP A 23 -3.42 16.21 -1.55
CA ASP A 23 -2.93 17.32 -0.72
C ASP A 23 -1.38 17.28 -0.62
N SER A 24 -0.80 16.09 -0.43
CA SER A 24 0.65 15.91 -0.26
C SER A 24 1.44 16.19 -1.53
N VAL A 25 0.91 15.86 -2.72
CA VAL A 25 1.63 16.08 -3.97
C VAL A 25 1.88 17.57 -4.22
N GLN A 26 0.98 18.46 -3.80
CA GLN A 26 1.16 19.91 -3.94
C GLN A 26 2.39 20.42 -3.21
N GLN A 27 2.66 19.87 -2.01
CA GLN A 27 3.85 20.25 -1.25
C GLN A 27 5.12 19.57 -1.77
N LEU A 28 5.00 18.39 -2.40
CA LEU A 28 6.14 17.62 -2.89
C LEU A 28 6.67 18.13 -4.23
N ILE A 29 5.79 18.55 -5.15
CA ILE A 29 6.17 18.96 -6.52
C ILE A 29 7.39 19.89 -6.57
N PRO A 30 7.53 20.94 -5.74
CA PRO A 30 8.69 21.84 -5.79
C PRO A 30 10.03 21.19 -5.46
N HIS A 31 10.03 19.99 -4.86
CA HIS A 31 11.20 19.27 -4.39
C HIS A 31 11.55 18.03 -5.22
N LEU A 32 10.70 17.67 -6.19
CA LEU A 32 10.89 16.50 -7.04
C LEU A 32 11.54 16.88 -8.36
N GLU A 33 12.28 15.93 -8.94
CA GLU A 33 12.68 16.01 -10.33
C GLU A 33 11.44 16.07 -11.25
N PRO A 34 11.48 16.79 -12.39
CA PRO A 34 10.31 16.98 -13.24
C PRO A 34 9.63 15.67 -13.68
N GLN A 35 10.42 14.62 -13.91
CA GLN A 35 9.91 13.30 -14.31
C GLN A 35 9.14 12.62 -13.17
N ASP A 36 9.59 12.80 -11.93
CA ASP A 36 8.98 12.18 -10.74
C ASP A 36 7.73 12.94 -10.32
N ALA A 37 7.75 14.28 -10.41
CA ALA A 37 6.57 15.11 -10.25
C ALA A 37 5.46 14.70 -11.23
N GLN A 38 5.80 14.59 -12.53
CA GLN A 38 4.85 14.16 -13.54
C GLN A 38 4.33 12.73 -13.29
N LEU A 39 5.23 11.79 -12.99
CA LEU A 39 4.88 10.40 -12.67
C LEU A 39 3.87 10.32 -11.52
N LEU A 40 4.13 11.04 -10.42
CA LEU A 40 3.26 11.05 -9.25
C LEU A 40 1.91 11.71 -9.54
N GLN A 41 1.90 12.84 -10.26
CA GLN A 41 0.66 13.52 -10.65
C GLN A 41 -0.20 12.66 -11.58
N ASP A 42 0.39 12.04 -12.60
CA ASP A 42 -0.30 11.14 -13.53
C ASP A 42 -0.91 9.96 -12.79
N GLU A 43 -0.17 9.38 -11.84
CA GLU A 43 -0.65 8.24 -11.09
C GLU A 43 -1.82 8.60 -10.16
N ILE A 44 -1.72 9.73 -9.45
CA ILE A 44 -2.82 10.22 -8.60
C ILE A 44 -4.06 10.51 -9.46
N ALA A 45 -3.89 11.12 -10.64
CA ALA A 45 -4.99 11.36 -11.56
C ALA A 45 -5.63 10.06 -12.09
N TYR A 46 -4.80 9.06 -12.42
CA TYR A 46 -5.28 7.73 -12.82
C TYR A 46 -6.09 7.06 -11.70
N LEU A 47 -5.56 7.05 -10.47
CA LEU A 47 -6.24 6.44 -9.32
C LEU A 47 -7.55 7.16 -8.97
N ALA A 48 -7.61 8.48 -9.15
CA ALA A 48 -8.85 9.25 -8.97
C ALA A 48 -9.95 8.86 -9.98
N GLN A 49 -9.58 8.41 -11.18
CA GLN A 49 -10.52 7.91 -12.19
C GLN A 49 -10.94 6.44 -11.96
N HIS A 50 -10.22 5.72 -11.10
CA HIS A 50 -10.47 4.31 -10.80
C HIS A 50 -10.61 4.11 -9.29
N PRO A 51 -11.63 4.71 -8.64
CA PRO A 51 -11.81 4.57 -7.20
C PRO A 51 -12.17 3.12 -6.81
N ASP A 52 -11.80 2.73 -5.61
CA ASP A 52 -12.10 1.42 -5.01
C ASP A 52 -13.38 1.42 -4.16
N THR A 53 -14.22 2.45 -4.29
CA THR A 53 -15.37 2.72 -3.41
C THR A 53 -16.46 1.65 -3.45
N ASP A 54 -16.62 0.98 -4.59
CA ASP A 54 -17.64 -0.05 -4.79
C ASP A 54 -17.15 -1.47 -4.49
N LEU A 55 -15.89 -1.60 -4.06
CA LEU A 55 -15.29 -2.89 -3.71
C LEU A 55 -15.61 -3.28 -2.26
N PRO A 56 -15.60 -4.59 -1.94
CA PRO A 56 -15.70 -5.04 -0.57
C PRO A 56 -14.67 -4.35 0.35
N SER A 57 -15.17 -3.76 1.43
CA SER A 57 -14.42 -2.94 2.35
C SER A 57 -14.76 -3.25 3.80
N GLY A 58 -13.89 -2.81 4.69
CA GLY A 58 -13.98 -3.03 6.12
C GLY A 58 -12.70 -2.55 6.79
N ILE A 59 -12.39 -3.11 7.95
CA ILE A 59 -11.15 -2.77 8.65
C ILE A 59 -9.96 -3.42 7.94
N ILE A 60 -8.97 -2.59 7.66
CA ILE A 60 -7.69 -2.96 7.06
C ILE A 60 -6.55 -2.54 8.01
N HIS A 61 -5.41 -3.22 7.90
CA HIS A 61 -4.19 -2.82 8.62
C HIS A 61 -3.55 -1.59 7.98
N ALA A 62 -3.62 -1.52 6.65
CA ALA A 62 -3.05 -0.48 5.80
C ALA A 62 -1.51 -0.34 5.92
N ASP A 63 -0.81 -1.28 6.54
CA ASP A 63 0.65 -1.23 6.74
C ASP A 63 1.27 -2.62 7.03
N LEU A 64 0.69 -3.70 6.47
CA LEU A 64 1.05 -5.08 6.81
C LEU A 64 2.35 -5.56 6.13
N PHE A 65 3.47 -4.94 6.49
CA PHE A 65 4.82 -5.33 6.07
C PHE A 65 5.38 -6.49 6.88
N LYS A 66 6.48 -7.09 6.41
CA LYS A 66 7.12 -8.25 7.07
C LYS A 66 7.52 -7.98 8.52
N ASP A 67 7.90 -6.76 8.85
CA ASP A 67 8.28 -6.31 10.20
C ASP A 67 7.07 -6.19 11.15
N ASN A 68 5.85 -6.07 10.61
CA ASN A 68 4.61 -5.97 11.40
C ASN A 68 3.93 -7.33 11.63
N VAL A 69 4.60 -8.44 11.31
CA VAL A 69 4.10 -9.80 11.51
C VAL A 69 5.04 -10.60 12.40
N LEU A 70 4.51 -11.06 13.54
CA LEU A 70 5.22 -11.92 14.46
C LEU A 70 5.14 -13.38 14.01
N LEU A 71 6.29 -14.06 14.01
CA LEU A 71 6.40 -15.48 13.67
C LEU A 71 6.79 -16.31 14.90
N ASN A 72 6.22 -17.50 15.02
CA ASN A 72 6.64 -18.55 15.94
C ASN A 72 7.03 -19.78 15.11
N GLY A 73 8.32 -19.89 14.78
CA GLY A 73 8.79 -20.83 13.76
C GLY A 73 8.18 -20.47 12.40
N ASP A 74 7.53 -21.45 11.77
CA ASP A 74 6.88 -21.28 10.46
C ASP A 74 5.43 -20.77 10.57
N GLN A 75 4.94 -20.47 11.78
CA GLN A 75 3.56 -20.03 12.00
C GLN A 75 3.47 -18.53 12.28
N VAL A 76 2.45 -17.89 11.72
CA VAL A 76 2.08 -16.52 12.10
C VAL A 76 1.51 -16.53 13.51
N ALA A 77 2.19 -15.84 14.42
CA ALA A 77 1.79 -15.69 15.82
C ALA A 77 0.88 -14.48 16.05
N GLY A 78 1.02 -13.43 15.25
CA GLY A 78 0.17 -12.24 15.36
C GLY A 78 0.60 -11.10 14.45
N PHE A 79 -0.24 -10.08 14.38
CA PHE A 79 0.03 -8.81 13.71
C PHE A 79 0.16 -7.71 14.75
N ILE A 80 1.02 -6.72 14.49
CA ILE A 80 1.29 -5.59 15.37
C ILE A 80 1.27 -4.29 14.58
N ASP A 81 1.35 -3.15 15.28
CA ASP A 81 1.38 -1.79 14.68
C ASP A 81 0.13 -1.42 13.86
N PHE A 82 -1.00 -1.33 14.56
CA PHE A 82 -2.28 -0.91 13.98
C PHE A 82 -2.44 0.63 13.92
N TYR A 83 -1.36 1.41 13.97
CA TYR A 83 -1.45 2.88 14.00
C TYR A 83 -2.15 3.47 12.77
N TYR A 84 -1.97 2.82 11.60
CA TYR A 84 -2.62 3.20 10.35
C TYR A 84 -3.89 2.40 10.04
N ALA A 85 -4.33 1.56 10.96
CA ALA A 85 -5.53 0.75 10.75
C ALA A 85 -6.77 1.65 10.59
N CYS A 86 -7.58 1.35 9.59
CA CYS A 86 -8.70 2.19 9.17
C CYS A 86 -9.71 1.37 8.36
N ASN A 87 -10.79 2.02 7.94
CA ASN A 87 -11.71 1.47 6.96
C ASN A 87 -11.20 1.75 5.53
N GLY A 88 -11.14 0.70 4.71
CA GLY A 88 -10.76 0.78 3.30
C GLY A 88 -11.14 -0.49 2.55
N SER A 89 -10.88 -0.51 1.23
CA SER A 89 -11.08 -1.74 0.44
C SER A 89 -10.09 -2.81 0.86
N PHE A 90 -10.52 -4.07 0.88
CA PHE A 90 -9.63 -5.17 1.26
C PHE A 90 -8.50 -5.37 0.25
N VAL A 91 -8.75 -5.08 -1.03
CA VAL A 91 -7.74 -5.17 -2.09
C VAL A 91 -6.62 -4.16 -1.91
N TYR A 92 -6.88 -2.98 -1.34
CA TYR A 92 -5.85 -2.01 -1.01
C TYR A 92 -4.88 -2.56 0.06
N ASP A 93 -5.40 -3.23 1.09
CA ASP A 93 -4.57 -3.86 2.13
C ASP A 93 -3.75 -5.04 1.61
N ILE A 94 -4.37 -5.87 0.75
CA ILE A 94 -3.71 -6.98 0.07
C ILE A 94 -2.57 -6.47 -0.82
N ALA A 95 -2.80 -5.40 -1.58
CA ALA A 95 -1.79 -4.80 -2.43
C ALA A 95 -0.61 -4.25 -1.63
N ILE A 96 -0.86 -3.58 -0.50
CA ILE A 96 0.17 -3.11 0.43
C ILE A 96 1.04 -4.27 0.90
N ALA A 97 0.41 -5.36 1.35
CA ALA A 97 1.15 -6.53 1.80
C ALA A 97 1.96 -7.14 0.65
N ILE A 98 1.37 -7.37 -0.53
CA ILE A 98 2.07 -7.95 -1.68
C ILE A 98 3.28 -7.11 -2.12
N ASN A 99 3.16 -5.78 -2.12
CA ASN A 99 4.24 -4.86 -2.49
C ASN A 99 5.48 -4.98 -1.58
N ASP A 100 5.35 -5.58 -0.39
CA ASP A 100 6.49 -5.87 0.50
C ASP A 100 6.82 -7.37 0.58
N TRP A 101 5.81 -8.21 0.77
CA TRP A 101 5.94 -9.65 0.94
C TRP A 101 6.49 -10.36 -0.30
N ALA A 102 6.03 -9.96 -1.48
CA ALA A 102 6.48 -10.53 -2.75
C ALA A 102 7.64 -9.75 -3.39
N ARG A 103 8.09 -8.64 -2.78
CA ARG A 103 9.20 -7.84 -3.30
C ARG A 103 10.54 -8.48 -2.96
N THR A 104 11.36 -8.68 -3.99
CA THR A 104 12.75 -9.15 -3.92
C THR A 104 13.70 -8.04 -3.48
N ALA A 105 14.93 -8.39 -3.09
CA ALA A 105 15.97 -7.42 -2.75
C ALA A 105 16.29 -6.44 -3.89
N ASN A 106 16.06 -6.84 -5.15
CA ASN A 106 16.26 -6.02 -6.35
C ASN A 106 15.01 -5.18 -6.70
N ASN A 107 14.04 -5.03 -5.79
CA ASN A 107 12.80 -4.26 -5.97
C ASN A 107 11.88 -4.74 -7.11
N HIS A 108 11.92 -6.02 -7.44
CA HIS A 108 10.96 -6.65 -8.35
C HIS A 108 10.00 -7.54 -7.58
N ILE A 109 8.77 -7.69 -8.07
CA ILE A 109 7.83 -8.67 -7.55
C ILE A 109 8.23 -10.06 -8.04
N ASP A 110 8.38 -10.98 -7.09
CA ASP A 110 8.45 -12.40 -7.37
C ASP A 110 7.03 -12.93 -7.60
N PRO A 111 6.71 -13.40 -8.83
CA PRO A 111 5.38 -13.92 -9.12
C PRO A 111 5.02 -15.12 -8.25
N THR A 112 5.96 -15.99 -7.91
CA THR A 112 5.70 -17.15 -7.06
C THR A 112 5.27 -16.73 -5.66
N LEU A 113 5.92 -15.72 -5.06
CA LEU A 113 5.53 -15.18 -3.76
C LEU A 113 4.18 -14.45 -3.82
N GLN A 114 3.93 -13.67 -4.87
CA GLN A 114 2.64 -12.99 -5.07
C GLN A 114 1.49 -14.00 -5.17
N HIS A 115 1.64 -15.05 -5.99
CA HIS A 115 0.64 -16.11 -6.12
C HIS A 115 0.46 -16.86 -4.80
N ALA A 116 1.53 -17.17 -4.08
CA ALA A 116 1.44 -17.82 -2.77
C ALA A 116 0.65 -16.97 -1.76
N PHE A 117 0.92 -15.66 -1.70
CA PHE A 117 0.20 -14.73 -0.82
C PHE A 117 -1.30 -14.69 -1.17
N LEU A 118 -1.64 -14.52 -2.45
CA LEU A 118 -3.03 -14.49 -2.92
C LEU A 118 -3.75 -15.81 -2.66
N ASN A 119 -3.10 -16.95 -2.91
CA ASN A 119 -3.67 -18.27 -2.62
C ASN A 119 -3.94 -18.46 -1.12
N GLY A 120 -3.00 -18.04 -0.27
CA GLY A 120 -3.17 -18.02 1.18
C GLY A 120 -4.39 -17.21 1.61
N TYR A 121 -4.51 -15.97 1.13
CA TYR A 121 -5.65 -15.10 1.41
C TYR A 121 -6.99 -15.72 0.93
N GLN A 122 -7.03 -16.18 -0.32
CA GLN A 122 -8.23 -16.72 -0.95
C GLN A 122 -8.70 -18.06 -0.36
N SER A 123 -7.82 -18.79 0.33
CA SER A 123 -8.19 -20.00 1.08
C SER A 123 -9.18 -19.72 2.23
N ILE A 124 -9.19 -18.47 2.74
CA ILE A 124 -10.07 -18.02 3.82
C ILE A 124 -11.18 -17.11 3.28
N ARG A 125 -10.84 -16.14 2.43
CA ARG A 125 -11.78 -15.22 1.80
C ARG A 125 -11.47 -15.07 0.31
N ARG A 126 -12.31 -15.67 -0.53
CA ARG A 126 -12.20 -15.53 -1.99
C ARG A 126 -12.38 -14.07 -2.42
N LEU A 127 -11.58 -13.66 -3.41
CA LEU A 127 -11.76 -12.36 -4.06
C LEU A 127 -12.96 -12.43 -5.00
N THR A 128 -13.77 -11.37 -5.03
CA THR A 128 -14.80 -11.21 -6.06
C THR A 128 -14.16 -10.96 -7.42
N PRO A 129 -14.88 -11.17 -8.54
CA PRO A 129 -14.36 -10.80 -9.86
C PRO A 129 -13.91 -9.34 -9.94
N ALA A 130 -14.70 -8.41 -9.39
CA ALA A 130 -14.35 -6.99 -9.34
C ALA A 130 -13.07 -6.71 -8.53
N GLU A 131 -12.85 -7.44 -7.43
CA GLU A 131 -11.59 -7.33 -6.67
C GLU A 131 -10.39 -7.85 -7.47
N GLN A 132 -10.56 -8.98 -8.17
CA GLN A 132 -9.49 -9.57 -9.00
C GLN A 132 -9.11 -8.64 -10.15
N ASP A 133 -10.11 -8.09 -10.85
CA ASP A 133 -9.92 -7.14 -11.95
C ASP A 133 -9.25 -5.85 -11.47
N TYR A 134 -9.49 -5.44 -10.21
CA TYR A 134 -8.92 -4.22 -9.64
C TYR A 134 -7.51 -4.39 -9.04
N LEU A 135 -7.03 -5.63 -8.81
CA LEU A 135 -5.71 -5.87 -8.19
C LEU A 135 -4.56 -5.07 -8.83
N PRO A 136 -4.42 -4.99 -10.17
CA PRO A 136 -3.37 -4.19 -10.80
C PRO A 136 -3.40 -2.72 -10.39
N THR A 137 -4.59 -2.12 -10.29
CA THR A 137 -4.79 -0.75 -9.81
C THR A 137 -4.46 -0.63 -8.33
N ALA A 138 -4.86 -1.60 -7.51
CA ALA A 138 -4.55 -1.62 -6.08
C ALA A 138 -3.03 -1.68 -5.82
N TYR A 139 -2.26 -2.45 -6.58
CA TYR A 139 -0.80 -2.49 -6.45
C TYR A 139 -0.16 -1.12 -6.66
N ARG A 140 -0.63 -0.38 -7.67
CA ARG A 140 -0.18 0.98 -7.96
C ARG A 140 -0.57 1.94 -6.82
N ALA A 141 -1.80 1.84 -6.31
CA ALA A 141 -2.27 2.61 -5.17
C ALA A 141 -1.39 2.39 -3.92
N GLY A 142 -1.04 1.13 -3.63
CA GLY A 142 -0.11 0.78 -2.55
C GLY A 142 1.27 1.42 -2.75
N CYS A 143 1.80 1.44 -3.97
CA CYS A 143 3.05 2.14 -4.26
C CYS A 143 2.96 3.65 -4.03
N VAL A 144 1.88 4.31 -4.49
CA VAL A 144 1.67 5.74 -4.25
C VAL A 144 1.64 6.07 -2.76
N ARG A 145 0.91 5.29 -1.95
CA ARG A 145 0.85 5.48 -0.49
C ARG A 145 2.24 5.62 0.13
N PHE A 146 3.09 4.62 -0.10
CA PHE A 146 4.40 4.58 0.54
C PHE A 146 5.43 5.45 -0.16
N TRP A 147 5.31 5.68 -1.46
CA TRP A 147 6.18 6.61 -2.15
C TRP A 147 5.95 8.04 -1.64
N VAL A 148 4.70 8.49 -1.56
CA VAL A 148 4.36 9.79 -0.96
C VAL A 148 4.85 9.87 0.48
N SER A 149 4.64 8.83 1.30
CA SER A 149 5.08 8.84 2.70
C SER A 149 6.59 9.04 2.81
N ARG A 150 7.38 8.24 2.07
CA ARG A 150 8.84 8.33 2.13
C ARG A 150 9.38 9.62 1.53
N LEU A 151 8.72 10.17 0.51
CA LEU A 151 9.09 11.48 -0.03
C LEU A 151 8.87 12.59 1.00
N LEU A 152 7.78 12.52 1.77
CA LEU A 152 7.54 13.49 2.85
C LEU A 152 8.57 13.36 3.96
N ASP A 153 8.87 12.14 4.40
CA ASP A 153 9.90 11.90 5.42
C ASP A 153 11.28 12.36 4.93
N TYR A 154 11.56 12.22 3.62
CA TYR A 154 12.82 12.63 3.00
C TYR A 154 12.98 14.15 2.87
N HIS A 155 11.93 14.85 2.43
CA HIS A 155 11.99 16.30 2.19
C HIS A 155 11.60 17.16 3.40
N PHE A 156 10.81 16.61 4.32
CA PHE A 156 10.28 17.29 5.50
C PHE A 156 10.46 16.43 6.77
N PRO A 157 11.70 15.99 7.10
CA PRO A 157 11.93 15.16 8.28
C PRO A 157 11.55 15.90 9.56
N ALA A 158 10.98 15.18 10.53
CA ALA A 158 10.75 15.74 11.86
C ALA A 158 12.09 15.97 12.59
N GLU A 159 12.13 16.97 13.48
CA GLU A 159 13.33 17.27 14.27
C GLU A 159 13.77 16.02 15.07
N GLY A 160 14.96 15.49 14.76
CA GLY A 160 15.56 14.34 15.44
C GLY A 160 15.51 13.01 14.67
N GLU A 161 14.84 12.92 13.51
CA GLU A 161 14.64 11.66 12.76
C GLU A 161 15.66 11.38 11.64
N MET A 162 16.75 12.15 11.55
CA MET A 162 17.74 12.03 10.46
C MET A 162 18.36 10.63 10.31
N THR A 163 18.23 9.73 11.30
CA THR A 163 18.85 8.40 11.28
C THR A 163 18.02 7.28 10.63
N PHE A 164 16.75 7.50 10.21
CA PHE A 164 15.89 6.41 9.71
C PHE A 164 15.07 6.72 8.44
N ILE A 165 15.52 7.64 7.58
CA ILE A 165 14.80 7.93 6.33
C ILE A 165 14.94 6.76 5.34
N LYS A 166 13.82 6.10 5.02
CA LYS A 166 13.76 4.99 4.05
C LYS A 166 13.86 5.53 2.62
N ASP A 167 14.58 4.83 1.74
CA ASP A 167 14.71 5.24 0.32
C ASP A 167 13.32 5.31 -0.37
N PRO A 168 12.88 6.49 -0.86
CA PRO A 168 11.61 6.64 -1.56
C PRO A 168 11.58 5.91 -2.91
N ASN A 169 12.73 5.68 -3.54
CA ASN A 169 12.81 5.11 -4.89
C ASN A 169 12.36 3.65 -4.97
N VAL A 170 12.31 2.94 -3.84
CA VAL A 170 11.77 1.58 -3.75
C VAL A 170 10.36 1.49 -4.35
N PHE A 171 9.45 2.36 -3.90
CA PHE A 171 8.06 2.32 -4.35
C PHE A 171 7.83 3.04 -5.67
N ARG A 172 8.66 4.03 -6.00
CA ARG A 172 8.74 4.62 -7.34
C ARG A 172 9.06 3.58 -8.41
N ASN A 173 10.12 2.80 -8.20
CA ASN A 173 10.58 1.81 -9.18
C ASN A 173 9.59 0.66 -9.30
N LEU A 174 9.00 0.24 -8.17
CA LEU A 174 7.94 -0.76 -8.17
C LEU A 174 6.69 -0.27 -8.94
N LEU A 175 6.30 1.00 -8.77
CA LEU A 175 5.22 1.61 -9.55
C LEU A 175 5.52 1.59 -11.05
N LEU A 176 6.73 1.97 -11.46
CA LEU A 176 7.15 1.92 -12.87
C LEU A 176 7.06 0.50 -13.45
N ALA A 177 7.42 -0.51 -12.67
CA ALA A 177 7.29 -1.91 -13.09
C ALA A 177 5.82 -2.29 -13.33
N TYR A 178 4.90 -1.90 -12.44
CA TYR A 178 3.46 -2.15 -12.62
C TYR A 178 2.84 -1.39 -13.79
N ARG A 179 3.34 -0.19 -14.12
CA ARG A 179 2.88 0.57 -15.29
C ARG A 179 3.34 -0.02 -16.62
N SER A 180 4.35 -0.87 -16.61
CA SER A 180 4.98 -1.44 -17.81
C SER A 180 4.54 -2.87 -18.12
N ALA A 181 3.72 -3.48 -17.24
CA ALA A 181 3.18 -4.84 -17.36
C ALA A 181 1.81 -4.83 -18.03
#